data_AF-A0A0T2MCZ5-F1
#
_entry.id   AF-A0A0T2MCZ5-F1
#
_cell.length_a   1.000
_cell.length_b   1.000
_cell.length_c   1.000
_cell.angle_alpha   90.00
_cell.angle_beta   90.00
_cell.angle_gamma   90.00
#
_symmetry.space_group_name_H-M   'P 1'
#
loop_
_entity.id
_entity.type
_entity.pdbx_description
1 polymer ?
#
loop_
_entity_poly.entity_id
_entity_poly.type
_entity_poly.pdbx_seq_one_letter_code
_entity_poly.pdbx_strand_id
1 'polypeptide(L)'
;MPKKFSKKYIVEDRTDGVLRFYFRKRGQRKIRLYGMPGTDEFNAEYYRALNGVEVPKTIGPKLALRGTLRWLCEQYFGSAEYKMLDTKTRTVRRSILEKCWAEPTKPNSDRTFEDMPLSAFTSKSVRVLRDRKAEYPEAANSRVKALRQVFSWAVDDTVELAATNPARDVAYFPSKGGGFHSWTIEEVKKYETQHPVGTKARLAFGLLFFLAQRRSDIVRLGPQHRTGHLLTFTQFKGRNKSPVTLQLPIPRDLATILDATPSGETTYLINDLSRPFTANGFGNKMRDWCNEAGLPACTSHGLRKARSARMADRGATGHQIMSITGHQTLKEVDRYTKAANQKRLAKSTTALMDSPDEDE
;
A
#
# COMPACT_ATOMS: atom_id res chain seq x y z
N MET A 1 20.42 13.44 -63.27
CA MET A 1 19.64 14.10 -62.20
C MET A 1 18.27 13.45 -62.12
N PRO A 2 17.88 12.79 -61.01
CA PRO A 2 16.55 12.19 -60.91
C PRO A 2 15.48 13.29 -60.79
N LYS A 3 14.37 13.07 -61.51
CA LYS A 3 13.24 13.99 -61.76
C LYS A 3 12.63 14.58 -60.48
N LYS A 4 12.24 15.87 -60.55
CA LYS A 4 11.44 16.58 -59.53
C LYS A 4 10.23 15.72 -59.11
N PHE A 5 10.20 15.36 -57.83
CA PHE A 5 9.12 14.58 -57.22
C PHE A 5 7.84 15.43 -57.12
N SER A 6 6.71 15.00 -57.69
CA SER A 6 5.49 15.82 -57.85
C SER A 6 4.33 15.47 -56.89
N LYS A 7 4.61 14.93 -55.69
CA LYS A 7 3.56 14.69 -54.69
C LYS A 7 3.25 15.99 -53.92
N LYS A 8 1.96 16.36 -53.84
CA LYS A 8 1.48 17.58 -53.17
C LYS A 8 1.82 17.56 -51.68
N TYR A 9 2.07 18.72 -51.08
CA TYR A 9 2.32 18.91 -49.64
C TYR A 9 3.64 18.36 -49.10
N ILE A 10 4.56 17.90 -49.94
CA ILE A 10 5.90 17.51 -49.50
C ILE A 10 6.83 18.73 -49.48
N VAL A 11 7.55 18.91 -48.38
CA VAL A 11 8.56 19.94 -48.19
C VAL A 11 9.88 19.28 -47.87
N GLU A 12 10.91 19.63 -48.63
CA GLU A 12 12.30 19.24 -48.38
C GLU A 12 12.95 20.21 -47.41
N ASP A 13 13.74 19.69 -46.48
CA ASP A 13 14.41 20.46 -45.45
C ASP A 13 15.83 19.90 -45.27
N ARG A 14 16.83 20.71 -45.62
CA ARG A 14 18.24 20.41 -45.38
C ARG A 14 18.71 21.23 -44.18
N THR A 15 18.74 20.58 -43.02
CA THR A 15 19.29 21.14 -41.78
C THR A 15 20.46 20.27 -41.34
N ASP A 16 21.62 20.88 -41.06
CA ASP A 16 22.87 20.23 -40.63
C ASP A 16 23.39 19.14 -41.60
N GLY A 17 23.27 19.38 -42.92
CA GLY A 17 23.74 18.44 -43.94
C GLY A 17 22.85 17.21 -44.15
N VAL A 18 21.78 17.04 -43.37
CA VAL A 18 20.85 15.91 -43.47
C VAL A 18 19.57 16.34 -44.18
N LEU A 19 19.29 15.74 -45.34
CA LEU A 19 18.05 15.93 -46.09
C LEU A 19 16.90 15.19 -45.40
N ARG A 20 15.84 15.93 -45.07
CA ARG A 20 14.61 15.42 -44.45
C ARG A 20 13.41 15.82 -45.28
N PHE A 21 12.37 14.98 -45.26
CA PHE A 21 11.11 15.23 -45.95
C PHE A 21 9.97 15.41 -44.93
N TYR A 22 9.08 16.35 -45.22
CA TYR A 22 7.96 16.67 -44.35
C TYR A 22 6.66 16.79 -45.16
N PHE A 23 5.55 16.36 -44.56
CA PHE A 23 4.22 16.63 -45.05
C PHE A 23 3.67 17.91 -44.39
N ARG A 24 3.26 18.89 -45.20
CA ARG A 24 2.73 20.19 -44.77
C ARG A 24 1.47 20.56 -45.56
N LYS A 25 0.32 20.32 -44.95
CA LYS A 25 -1.01 20.75 -45.45
C LYS A 25 -1.53 21.88 -44.57
N ARG A 26 -2.14 22.91 -45.17
CA ARG A 26 -2.74 24.05 -44.43
C ARG A 26 -3.79 23.52 -43.45
N GLY A 27 -3.67 23.86 -42.17
CA GLY A 27 -4.54 23.37 -41.10
C GLY A 27 -4.07 22.10 -40.37
N GLN A 28 -2.95 21.48 -40.78
CA GLN A 28 -2.36 20.32 -40.10
C GLN A 28 -0.93 20.64 -39.63
N ARG A 29 -0.48 20.02 -38.54
CA ARG A 29 0.90 20.14 -38.06
C ARG A 29 1.88 19.57 -39.11
N LYS A 30 3.10 20.11 -39.17
CA LYS A 30 4.18 19.59 -40.04
C LYS A 30 4.55 18.18 -39.55
N ILE A 31 4.35 17.16 -40.39
CA ILE A 31 4.64 15.76 -40.07
C ILE A 31 5.94 15.35 -40.78
N ARG A 32 6.88 14.70 -40.07
CA ARG A 32 8.10 14.17 -40.67
C ARG A 32 7.78 12.87 -41.41
N LEU A 33 8.19 12.77 -42.67
CA LEU A 33 8.12 11.56 -43.47
C LEU A 33 9.46 10.81 -43.37
N TYR A 34 9.40 9.49 -43.17
CA TYR A 34 10.57 8.62 -43.12
C TYR A 34 10.68 7.79 -44.41
N GLY A 35 11.90 7.35 -44.74
CA GLY A 35 12.19 6.62 -45.98
C GLY A 35 12.66 7.53 -47.12
N MET A 36 13.01 6.91 -48.25
CA MET A 36 13.50 7.60 -49.44
C MET A 36 12.34 7.91 -50.39
N PRO A 37 12.23 9.13 -50.93
CA PRO A 37 11.16 9.44 -51.87
C PRO A 37 11.15 8.48 -53.06
N GLY A 38 10.00 7.84 -53.28
CA GLY A 38 9.80 6.89 -54.37
C GLY A 38 9.68 5.45 -53.91
N THR A 39 10.05 5.14 -52.66
CA THR A 39 9.87 3.79 -52.11
C THR A 39 8.46 3.59 -51.53
N ASP A 40 8.05 2.34 -51.38
CA ASP A 40 6.75 1.97 -50.83
C ASP A 40 6.58 2.42 -49.37
N GLU A 41 7.66 2.42 -48.60
CA GLU A 41 7.67 2.89 -47.21
C GLU A 41 7.37 4.39 -47.14
N PHE A 42 8.01 5.19 -48.01
CA PHE A 42 7.77 6.62 -48.09
C PHE A 42 6.36 6.94 -48.59
N ASN A 43 5.85 6.15 -49.54
CA ASN A 43 4.49 6.27 -50.05
C ASN A 43 3.45 5.95 -48.95
N ALA A 44 3.70 4.91 -48.15
CA ALA A 44 2.85 4.56 -47.02
C ALA A 44 2.80 5.66 -45.96
N GLU A 45 3.95 6.26 -45.59
CA GLU A 45 4.01 7.42 -44.68
C GLU A 45 3.27 8.64 -45.26
N TYR A 46 3.43 8.91 -46.56
CA TYR A 46 2.75 10.00 -47.26
C TYR A 46 1.22 9.85 -47.24
N TYR A 47 0.70 8.67 -47.60
CA TYR A 47 -0.75 8.41 -47.60
C TYR A 47 -1.31 8.38 -46.17
N ARG A 48 -0.53 7.91 -45.18
CA ARG A 48 -0.91 8.02 -43.76
C ARG A 48 -1.06 9.47 -43.31
N ALA A 49 -0.09 10.32 -43.62
CA ALA A 49 -0.14 11.75 -43.30
C ALA A 49 -1.29 12.47 -44.03
N LEU A 50 -1.56 12.09 -45.30
CA LEU A 50 -2.66 12.62 -46.11
C LEU A 50 -4.05 12.25 -45.54
N ASN A 51 -4.18 11.03 -45.00
CA ASN A 51 -5.42 10.51 -44.41
C ASN A 51 -5.63 10.92 -42.94
N GLY A 52 -4.70 11.68 -42.35
CA GLY A 52 -4.83 12.19 -40.97
C GLY A 52 -4.69 11.12 -39.88
N VAL A 53 -4.10 9.97 -40.19
CA VAL A 53 -3.89 8.89 -39.21
C VAL A 53 -2.67 9.23 -38.36
N GLU A 54 -2.88 9.73 -37.14
CA GLU A 54 -1.81 9.91 -36.16
C GLU A 54 -1.36 8.54 -35.63
N VAL A 55 -0.09 8.19 -35.86
CA VAL A 55 0.53 7.05 -35.18
C VAL A 55 0.83 7.50 -33.75
N PRO A 56 0.30 6.82 -32.72
CA PRO A 56 0.78 7.02 -31.36
C PRO A 56 2.28 6.86 -31.39
N LYS A 57 3.05 7.86 -30.96
CA LYS A 57 4.50 7.67 -30.78
C LYS A 57 4.65 6.47 -29.85
N THR A 58 5.11 5.35 -30.39
CA THR A 58 5.61 4.25 -29.57
C THR A 58 6.92 4.76 -29.00
N ILE A 59 6.82 5.49 -27.88
CA ILE A 59 7.97 5.95 -27.12
C ILE A 59 8.57 4.66 -26.55
N GLY A 60 9.65 4.19 -27.16
CA GLY A 60 10.48 3.14 -26.56
C GLY A 60 10.86 3.53 -25.13
N PRO A 61 11.27 2.58 -24.27
CA PRO A 61 11.51 2.85 -22.85
C PRO A 61 12.42 4.07 -22.70
N LYS A 62 11.88 5.17 -22.17
CA LYS A 62 12.64 6.39 -21.91
C LYS A 62 13.71 6.03 -20.89
N LEU A 63 14.98 6.05 -21.30
CA LEU A 63 16.11 5.86 -20.39
C LEU A 63 16.18 7.06 -19.45
N ALA A 64 16.33 6.83 -18.16
CA ALA A 64 16.44 7.91 -17.19
C ALA A 64 17.78 8.64 -17.38
N LEU A 65 17.74 9.95 -17.54
CA LEU A 65 18.95 10.77 -17.64
C LEU A 65 19.68 10.79 -16.29
N ARG A 66 21.00 10.58 -16.29
CA ARG A 66 21.82 10.59 -15.06
C ARG A 66 21.61 11.90 -14.30
N GLY A 67 21.49 11.82 -12.97
CA GLY A 67 21.30 13.00 -12.12
C GLY A 67 19.88 13.58 -12.14
N THR A 68 18.87 12.80 -12.59
CA THR A 68 17.45 13.13 -12.46
C THR A 68 16.77 12.34 -11.35
N LEU A 69 15.56 12.77 -10.94
CA LEU A 69 14.77 12.06 -9.92
C LEU A 69 14.48 10.61 -10.31
N ARG A 70 14.07 10.35 -11.57
CA ARG A 70 13.79 8.98 -12.01
C ARG A 70 15.03 8.10 -11.94
N TRP A 71 16.15 8.60 -12.46
CA TRP A 71 17.42 7.88 -12.41
C TRP A 71 17.79 7.53 -10.98
N LEU A 72 17.65 8.46 -10.03
CA LEU A 72 17.96 8.20 -8.63
C LEU A 72 17.08 7.09 -8.03
N CYS A 73 15.77 7.09 -8.28
CA CYS A 73 14.95 6.01 -7.73
C CYS A 73 15.19 4.68 -8.43
N GLU A 74 15.58 4.66 -9.71
CA GLU A 74 16.03 3.43 -10.40
C GLU A 74 17.31 2.88 -9.76
N GLN A 75 18.28 3.72 -9.39
CA GLN A 75 19.46 3.29 -8.62
C GLN A 75 19.04 2.75 -7.24
N TYR A 76 18.15 3.44 -6.54
CA TYR A 76 17.61 2.96 -5.27
C TYR A 76 16.92 1.61 -5.40
N PHE A 77 16.18 1.35 -6.48
CA PHE A 77 15.56 0.04 -6.71
C PHE A 77 16.57 -1.08 -6.93
N GLY A 78 17.77 -0.75 -7.41
CA GLY A 78 18.90 -1.67 -7.55
C GLY A 78 19.67 -1.92 -6.25
N SER A 79 19.54 -1.04 -5.26
CA SER A 79 20.28 -1.08 -3.99
C SER A 79 19.99 -2.30 -3.12
N ALA A 80 20.95 -2.66 -2.25
CA ALA A 80 20.78 -3.72 -1.27
C ALA A 80 19.69 -3.36 -0.25
N GLU A 81 19.65 -2.11 0.19
CA GLU A 81 18.69 -1.56 1.15
C GLU A 81 17.26 -1.74 0.67
N TYR A 82 17.00 -1.51 -0.62
CA TYR A 82 15.69 -1.74 -1.21
C TYR A 82 15.41 -3.23 -1.36
N LYS A 83 16.39 -4.03 -1.81
CA LYS A 83 16.23 -5.48 -2.01
C LYS A 83 15.94 -6.24 -0.72
N MET A 84 16.47 -5.79 0.42
CA MET A 84 16.22 -6.37 1.74
C MET A 84 14.82 -6.10 2.30
N LEU A 85 14.05 -5.19 1.71
CA LEU A 85 12.67 -4.93 2.13
C LEU A 85 11.75 -6.10 1.74
N ASP A 86 10.71 -6.32 2.54
CA ASP A 86 9.64 -7.26 2.17
C ASP A 86 9.05 -6.90 0.79
N THR A 87 8.76 -7.91 -0.03
CA THR A 87 8.26 -7.77 -1.39
C THR A 87 7.07 -6.81 -1.48
N LYS A 88 6.13 -6.84 -0.54
CA LYS A 88 4.99 -5.90 -0.55
C LYS A 88 5.44 -4.46 -0.33
N THR A 89 6.42 -4.25 0.56
CA THR A 89 6.99 -2.93 0.81
C THR A 89 7.69 -2.39 -0.43
N ARG A 90 8.44 -3.24 -1.14
CA ARG A 90 9.05 -2.90 -2.44
C ARG A 90 7.99 -2.46 -3.44
N THR A 91 6.98 -3.29 -3.70
CA THR A 91 5.90 -2.98 -4.66
C THR A 91 5.19 -1.67 -4.35
N VAL A 92 4.80 -1.45 -3.08
CA VAL A 92 4.10 -0.21 -2.68
C VAL A 92 5.01 1.00 -2.82
N ARG A 93 6.27 0.91 -2.37
CA ARG A 93 7.24 2.01 -2.45
C ARG A 93 7.53 2.39 -3.89
N ARG A 94 7.76 1.41 -4.76
CA ARG A 94 7.93 1.63 -6.20
C ARG A 94 6.73 2.35 -6.81
N SER A 95 5.51 1.84 -6.56
CA SER A 95 4.29 2.47 -7.08
C SER A 95 4.11 3.92 -6.61
N ILE A 96 4.47 4.24 -5.36
CA ILE A 96 4.42 5.62 -4.85
C ILE A 96 5.43 6.51 -5.57
N LEU A 97 6.67 6.06 -5.73
CA LEU A 97 7.74 6.82 -6.38
C LEU A 97 7.43 7.04 -7.87
N GLU A 98 6.93 6.01 -8.55
CA GLU A 98 6.46 6.10 -9.94
C GLU A 98 5.36 7.15 -10.10
N LYS A 99 4.38 7.15 -9.18
CA LYS A 99 3.34 8.17 -9.16
C LYS A 99 3.86 9.56 -8.82
N CYS A 100 4.95 9.68 -8.05
CA CYS A 100 5.54 10.98 -7.73
C CYS A 100 6.28 11.56 -8.94
N TRP A 101 7.09 10.76 -9.63
CA TRP A 101 7.86 11.27 -10.76
C TRP A 101 6.98 11.52 -11.99
N ALA A 102 5.84 10.82 -12.13
CA ALA A 102 4.93 10.99 -13.25
C ALA A 102 4.07 12.26 -13.13
N GLU A 103 4.08 12.91 -11.98
CA GLU A 103 3.35 14.15 -11.76
C GLU A 103 3.98 15.32 -12.54
N PRO A 104 3.17 16.24 -13.10
CA PRO A 104 3.68 17.41 -13.81
C PRO A 104 4.35 18.39 -12.84
N THR A 105 5.41 19.06 -13.24
CA THR A 105 6.15 20.00 -12.36
C THR A 105 5.33 21.23 -12.01
N LYS A 106 4.45 21.66 -12.92
CA LYS A 106 3.51 22.77 -12.76
C LYS A 106 2.13 22.33 -13.26
N PRO A 107 1.03 22.98 -12.83
CA PRO A 107 -0.27 22.78 -13.45
C PRO A 107 -0.17 22.96 -14.97
N ASN A 108 -0.79 22.06 -15.74
CA ASN A 108 -0.82 22.06 -17.21
C ASN A 108 0.56 22.04 -17.91
N SER A 109 1.60 21.50 -17.27
CA SER A 109 2.91 21.33 -17.90
C SER A 109 3.13 19.92 -18.43
N ASP A 110 3.68 19.82 -19.64
CA ASP A 110 4.16 18.55 -20.22
C ASP A 110 5.42 18.00 -19.52
N ARG A 111 6.09 18.82 -18.70
CA ARG A 111 7.28 18.41 -17.96
C ARG A 111 6.89 17.78 -16.64
N THR A 112 7.30 16.55 -16.41
CA THR A 112 7.08 15.81 -15.17
C THR A 112 8.28 15.90 -14.23
N PHE A 113 8.09 15.48 -12.97
CA PHE A 113 9.18 15.38 -12.00
C PHE A 113 10.23 14.32 -12.37
N GLU A 114 9.91 13.42 -13.30
CA GLU A 114 10.78 12.37 -13.83
C GLU A 114 12.17 12.87 -14.25
N ASP A 115 12.19 13.89 -15.11
CA ASP A 115 13.42 14.45 -15.66
C ASP A 115 13.96 15.62 -14.83
N MET A 116 13.38 15.90 -13.66
CA MET A 116 13.85 17.00 -12.82
C MET A 116 15.28 16.71 -12.35
N PRO A 117 16.26 17.59 -12.64
CA PRO A 117 17.61 17.45 -12.11
C PRO A 117 17.59 17.42 -10.58
N LEU A 118 18.41 16.58 -9.97
CA LEU A 118 18.47 16.46 -8.50
C LEU A 118 18.86 17.79 -7.84
N SER A 119 19.70 18.60 -8.48
CA SER A 119 20.04 19.96 -8.04
C SER A 119 18.84 20.92 -7.99
N ALA A 120 17.82 20.69 -8.81
CA ALA A 120 16.58 21.46 -8.83
C ALA A 120 15.45 20.82 -7.99
N PHE A 121 15.62 19.58 -7.54
CA PHE A 121 14.63 18.87 -6.74
C PHE A 121 14.75 19.25 -5.26
N THR A 122 14.03 20.29 -4.85
CA THR A 122 14.11 20.88 -3.51
C THR A 122 12.96 20.45 -2.60
N SER A 123 12.98 20.91 -1.34
CA SER A 123 11.87 20.72 -0.38
C SER A 123 10.55 21.30 -0.89
N LYS A 124 10.59 22.32 -1.77
CA LYS A 124 9.42 22.86 -2.46
C LYS A 124 8.79 21.81 -3.40
N SER A 125 9.60 21.05 -4.14
CA SER A 125 9.13 19.96 -4.99
C SER A 125 8.42 18.87 -4.18
N VAL A 126 9.00 18.50 -3.03
CA VAL A 126 8.39 17.52 -2.11
C VAL A 126 7.07 18.03 -1.54
N ARG A 127 6.99 19.31 -1.15
CA ARG A 127 5.74 19.95 -0.68
C ARG A 127 4.68 19.95 -1.77
N VAL A 128 5.02 20.31 -3.01
CA VAL A 128 4.07 20.25 -4.14
C VAL A 128 3.50 18.83 -4.30
N LEU A 129 4.35 17.81 -4.31
CA LEU A 129 3.93 16.41 -4.44
C LEU A 129 3.06 15.94 -3.27
N ARG A 130 3.34 16.39 -2.04
CA ARG A 130 2.55 16.12 -0.84
C ARG A 130 1.20 16.83 -0.90
N ASP A 131 1.19 18.13 -1.19
CA ASP A 131 0.03 19.01 -1.07
C ASP A 131 -1.02 18.70 -2.16
N ARG A 132 -0.60 18.18 -3.32
CA ARG A 132 -1.52 17.62 -4.33
C ARG A 132 -2.33 16.42 -3.85
N LYS A 133 -2.01 15.86 -2.69
CA LYS A 133 -2.77 14.81 -2.02
C LYS A 133 -3.33 15.28 -0.68
N ALA A 134 -3.51 16.59 -0.47
CA ALA A 134 -3.99 17.15 0.80
C ALA A 134 -5.35 16.59 1.26
N GLU A 135 -6.25 16.26 0.32
CA GLU A 135 -7.51 15.59 0.63
C GLU A 135 -7.33 14.17 1.20
N TYR A 136 -6.17 13.56 0.97
CA TYR A 136 -5.78 12.22 1.40
C TYR A 136 -4.49 12.25 2.24
N PRO A 137 -4.53 12.70 3.51
CA PRO A 137 -3.33 12.92 4.33
C PRO A 137 -2.36 11.74 4.39
N GLU A 138 -2.86 10.51 4.49
CA GLU A 138 -2.00 9.31 4.52
C GLU A 138 -1.30 9.05 3.19
N ALA A 139 -1.95 9.32 2.06
CA ALA A 139 -1.33 9.21 0.74
C ALA A 139 -0.27 10.31 0.55
N ALA A 140 -0.56 11.55 0.95
CA ALA A 140 0.39 12.65 0.97
C ALA A 140 1.63 12.33 1.82
N ASN A 141 1.43 11.85 3.04
CA ASN A 141 2.49 11.45 3.95
C ASN A 141 3.31 10.28 3.40
N SER A 142 2.68 9.34 2.70
CA SER A 142 3.36 8.21 2.07
C SER A 142 4.32 8.65 0.96
N ARG A 143 4.00 9.72 0.20
CA ARG A 143 4.91 10.31 -0.78
C ARG A 143 6.16 10.87 -0.09
N VAL A 144 5.97 11.65 0.97
CA VAL A 144 7.09 12.21 1.75
C VAL A 144 7.96 11.10 2.35
N LYS A 145 7.36 10.07 2.94
CA LYS A 145 8.08 8.90 3.48
C LYS A 145 8.91 8.19 2.42
N ALA A 146 8.35 7.96 1.23
CA ALA A 146 9.05 7.28 0.14
C ALA A 146 10.23 8.11 -0.37
N LEU A 147 10.02 9.39 -0.65
CA LEU A 147 11.07 10.31 -1.11
C LEU A 147 12.17 10.47 -0.05
N ARG A 148 11.79 10.66 1.22
CA ARG A 148 12.75 10.77 2.32
C ARG A 148 13.64 9.55 2.42
N GLN A 149 13.10 8.35 2.23
CA GLN A 149 13.89 7.13 2.26
C GLN A 149 14.87 7.03 1.08
N VAL A 150 14.43 7.36 -0.14
CA VAL A 150 15.30 7.37 -1.33
C VAL A 150 16.45 8.33 -1.12
N PHE A 151 16.15 9.57 -0.72
CA PHE A 151 17.18 10.57 -0.51
C PHE A 151 18.03 10.31 0.74
N SER A 152 17.51 9.63 1.77
CA SER A 152 18.32 9.21 2.91
C SER A 152 19.36 8.17 2.53
N TRP A 153 19.02 7.28 1.59
CA TRP A 153 19.98 6.34 1.02
C TRP A 153 20.96 7.05 0.08
N ALA A 154 20.48 7.99 -0.74
CA ALA A 154 21.30 8.68 -1.72
C ALA A 154 22.37 9.61 -1.14
N VAL A 155 22.14 10.15 0.07
CA VAL A 155 23.08 11.05 0.77
C VAL A 155 24.02 10.30 1.69
N ASP A 156 23.86 8.98 1.84
CA ASP A 156 24.75 8.17 2.66
C ASP A 156 26.17 8.24 2.10
N ASP A 157 27.18 8.35 2.98
CA ASP A 157 28.59 8.52 2.62
C ASP A 157 29.13 7.33 1.78
N THR A 158 28.46 6.18 1.82
CA THR A 158 28.82 5.01 0.99
C THR A 158 28.21 5.05 -0.42
N VAL A 159 27.28 5.97 -0.68
CA VAL A 159 26.47 6.05 -1.91
C VAL A 159 26.69 7.36 -2.67
N GLU A 160 26.61 8.50 -1.97
CA GLU A 160 26.92 9.86 -2.47
C GLU A 160 26.27 10.26 -3.81
N LEU A 161 25.04 9.80 -4.08
CA LEU A 161 24.30 10.13 -5.31
C LEU A 161 23.46 11.42 -5.20
N ALA A 162 23.33 11.99 -4.00
CA ALA A 162 22.66 13.26 -3.77
C ALA A 162 23.37 14.07 -2.66
N ALA A 163 23.43 15.39 -2.80
CA ALA A 163 24.09 16.25 -1.82
C ALA A 163 23.28 16.47 -0.53
N THR A 164 21.94 16.48 -0.63
CA THR A 164 21.06 16.71 0.53
C THR A 164 19.77 15.91 0.41
N ASN A 165 19.05 15.75 1.53
CA ASN A 165 17.72 15.14 1.55
C ASN A 165 16.62 16.23 1.57
N PRO A 166 16.02 16.57 0.41
CA PRO A 166 15.00 17.62 0.31
C PRO A 166 13.69 17.27 1.03
N ALA A 167 13.48 15.99 1.36
CA ALA A 167 12.29 15.54 2.08
C ALA A 167 12.49 15.46 3.60
N ARG A 168 13.70 15.68 4.13
CA ARG A 168 14.03 15.54 5.56
C ARG A 168 13.11 16.35 6.45
N ASP A 169 13.03 17.66 6.18
CA ASP A 169 12.35 18.65 7.03
C ASP A 169 10.91 18.97 6.56
N VAL A 170 10.38 18.17 5.63
CA VAL A 170 8.99 18.32 5.17
C VAL A 170 8.04 17.65 6.17
N ALA A 171 7.26 18.46 6.87
CA ALA A 171 6.28 17.97 7.84
C ALA A 171 5.24 17.02 7.21
N TYR A 172 4.73 16.09 8.01
CA TYR A 172 3.58 15.29 7.64
C TYR A 172 2.29 16.07 7.91
N PHE A 173 1.25 15.82 7.12
CA PHE A 173 -0.11 16.23 7.49
C PHE A 173 -0.60 15.42 8.68
N PRO A 174 -1.41 16.02 9.58
CA PRO A 174 -2.04 15.29 10.65
C PRO A 174 -2.95 14.20 10.09
N SER A 175 -2.90 13.02 10.71
CA SER A 175 -3.77 11.91 10.33
C SER A 175 -5.20 12.25 10.75
N LYS A 176 -6.15 12.21 9.82
CA LYS A 176 -7.58 12.40 10.11
C LYS A 176 -8.17 11.05 10.56
N GLY A 177 -8.39 10.86 11.86
CA GLY A 177 -9.27 9.82 12.41
C GLY A 177 -8.68 8.89 13.48
N GLY A 178 -9.56 8.26 14.27
CA GLY A 178 -9.25 7.26 15.32
C GLY A 178 -8.81 5.88 14.79
N GLY A 179 -8.48 5.79 13.50
CA GLY A 179 -8.19 4.53 12.80
C GLY A 179 -9.44 3.68 12.56
N PHE A 180 -9.25 2.36 12.45
CA PHE A 180 -10.36 1.42 12.21
C PHE A 180 -11.36 1.40 13.37
N HIS A 181 -12.65 1.35 13.03
CA HIS A 181 -13.75 1.10 13.97
C HIS A 181 -13.51 -0.19 14.76
N SER A 182 -13.72 -0.13 16.07
CA SER A 182 -13.66 -1.29 16.95
C SER A 182 -15.07 -1.86 17.07
N TRP A 183 -15.25 -3.13 16.73
CA TRP A 183 -16.56 -3.77 16.75
C TRP A 183 -17.15 -3.72 18.16
N THR A 184 -18.42 -3.34 18.24
CA THR A 184 -19.24 -3.37 19.44
C THR A 184 -19.74 -4.79 19.73
N ILE A 185 -20.30 -5.02 20.93
CA ILE A 185 -20.87 -6.32 21.30
C ILE A 185 -22.09 -6.62 20.44
N GLU A 186 -22.88 -5.60 20.12
CA GLU A 186 -24.08 -5.66 19.31
C GLU A 186 -23.74 -6.04 17.85
N GLU A 187 -22.71 -5.42 17.28
CA GLU A 187 -22.22 -5.76 15.94
C GLU A 187 -21.63 -7.18 15.88
N VAL A 188 -20.91 -7.60 16.94
CA VAL A 188 -20.45 -8.99 17.06
C VAL A 188 -21.66 -9.91 17.01
N LYS A 189 -22.64 -9.75 17.92
CA LYS A 189 -23.85 -10.57 17.98
C LYS A 189 -24.57 -10.62 16.63
N LYS A 190 -24.77 -9.47 15.97
CA LYS A 190 -25.41 -9.39 14.64
C LYS A 190 -24.68 -10.22 13.61
N TYR A 191 -23.34 -10.18 13.60
CA TYR A 191 -22.54 -11.02 12.71
C TYR A 191 -22.66 -12.51 13.05
N GLU A 192 -22.66 -12.90 14.32
CA GLU A 192 -22.82 -14.31 14.72
C GLU A 192 -24.21 -14.85 14.38
N THR A 193 -25.25 -14.03 14.48
CA THR A 193 -26.63 -14.39 14.07
C THR A 193 -26.73 -14.57 12.56
N GLN A 194 -26.15 -13.67 11.77
CA GLN A 194 -26.15 -13.79 10.30
C GLN A 194 -25.32 -14.98 9.81
N HIS A 195 -24.18 -15.25 10.48
CA HIS A 195 -23.21 -16.25 10.09
C HIS A 195 -23.05 -17.31 11.19
N PRO A 196 -23.90 -18.35 11.20
CA PRO A 196 -23.84 -19.39 12.23
C PRO A 196 -22.59 -20.26 12.15
N VAL A 197 -22.34 -21.04 13.21
CA VAL A 197 -21.25 -22.02 13.28
C VAL A 197 -21.37 -23.03 12.13
N GLY A 198 -20.23 -23.39 11.54
CA GLY A 198 -20.15 -24.21 10.32
C GLY A 198 -20.00 -23.41 9.03
N THR A 199 -20.19 -22.09 9.05
CA THR A 199 -19.96 -21.23 7.89
C THR A 199 -18.51 -20.73 7.79
N LYS A 200 -18.00 -20.51 6.57
CA LYS A 200 -16.66 -19.91 6.33
C LYS A 200 -16.54 -18.52 6.96
N ALA A 201 -17.62 -17.73 6.93
CA ALA A 201 -17.69 -16.40 7.52
C ALA A 201 -17.54 -16.43 9.05
N ARG A 202 -18.17 -17.42 9.71
CA ARG A 202 -18.04 -17.64 11.15
C ARG A 202 -16.65 -18.12 11.54
N LEU A 203 -16.05 -19.01 10.76
CA LEU A 203 -14.67 -19.46 10.96
C LEU A 203 -13.67 -18.30 10.85
N ALA A 204 -13.81 -17.47 9.81
CA ALA A 204 -13.00 -16.27 9.62
C ALA A 204 -13.10 -15.31 10.81
N PHE A 205 -14.33 -15.05 11.28
CA PHE A 205 -14.56 -14.25 12.47
C PHE A 205 -13.90 -14.86 13.70
N GLY A 206 -14.09 -16.15 13.95
CA GLY A 206 -13.53 -16.85 15.10
C GLY A 206 -12.00 -16.73 15.16
N LEU A 207 -11.32 -17.02 14.04
CA LEU A 207 -9.87 -16.88 13.94
C LEU A 207 -9.39 -15.44 14.18
N LEU A 208 -10.07 -14.43 13.63
CA LEU A 208 -9.71 -13.02 13.84
C LEU A 208 -9.95 -12.58 15.29
N PHE A 209 -11.13 -12.91 15.82
CA PHE A 209 -11.60 -12.38 17.10
C PHE A 209 -10.95 -13.08 18.28
N PHE A 210 -10.92 -14.41 18.33
CA PHE A 210 -10.40 -15.13 19.49
C PHE A 210 -8.88 -15.08 19.58
N LEU A 211 -8.18 -15.17 18.45
CA LEU A 211 -6.71 -15.13 18.43
C LEU A 211 -6.16 -13.70 18.39
N ALA A 212 -7.01 -12.71 18.10
CA ALA A 212 -6.62 -11.31 17.89
C ALA A 212 -5.48 -11.14 16.87
N GLN A 213 -5.36 -12.02 15.86
CA GLN A 213 -4.26 -12.00 14.89
C GLN A 213 -4.59 -11.15 13.65
N ARG A 214 -3.55 -10.79 12.87
CA ARG A 214 -3.76 -9.98 11.66
C ARG A 214 -4.31 -10.88 10.55
N ARG A 215 -5.04 -10.28 9.61
CA ARG A 215 -5.52 -11.00 8.41
C ARG A 215 -4.40 -11.72 7.63
N SER A 216 -3.19 -11.17 7.62
CA SER A 216 -2.03 -11.79 6.94
C SER A 216 -1.53 -13.06 7.61
N ASP A 217 -1.87 -13.23 8.88
CA ASP A 217 -1.45 -14.36 9.71
C ASP A 217 -2.54 -15.44 9.63
N ILE A 218 -3.81 -15.08 9.87
CA ILE A 218 -4.89 -16.08 9.96
C ILE A 218 -5.17 -16.83 8.65
N VAL A 219 -4.92 -16.22 7.48
CA VAL A 219 -5.05 -16.90 6.19
C VAL A 219 -3.98 -17.97 5.96
N ARG A 220 -2.97 -18.04 6.83
CA ARG A 220 -1.90 -19.03 6.80
C ARG A 220 -2.06 -20.10 7.88
N LEU A 221 -2.95 -19.88 8.85
CA LEU A 221 -3.23 -20.85 9.89
C LEU A 221 -4.01 -22.02 9.30
N GLY A 222 -3.72 -23.21 9.80
CA GLY A 222 -4.28 -24.46 9.34
C GLY A 222 -4.05 -25.58 10.35
N PRO A 223 -4.58 -26.79 10.07
CA PRO A 223 -4.51 -27.94 10.97
C PRO A 223 -3.09 -28.25 11.49
N GLN A 224 -2.06 -28.07 10.65
CA GLN A 224 -0.66 -28.31 11.00
C GLN A 224 -0.11 -27.42 12.12
N HIS A 225 -0.78 -26.30 12.41
CA HIS A 225 -0.38 -25.39 13.48
C HIS A 225 -1.03 -25.73 14.83
N ARG A 226 -2.01 -26.66 14.85
CA ARG A 226 -2.78 -27.03 16.04
C ARG A 226 -2.26 -28.34 16.62
N THR A 227 -1.95 -28.33 17.91
CA THR A 227 -1.66 -29.53 18.70
C THR A 227 -2.57 -29.52 19.92
N GLY A 228 -3.61 -30.36 19.90
CA GLY A 228 -4.67 -30.35 20.91
C GLY A 228 -5.35 -28.98 21.03
N HIS A 229 -5.17 -28.32 22.18
CA HIS A 229 -5.73 -26.99 22.48
C HIS A 229 -4.73 -25.85 22.29
N LEU A 230 -3.59 -26.09 21.65
CA LEU A 230 -2.56 -25.08 21.42
C LEU A 230 -2.39 -24.82 19.93
N LEU A 231 -2.23 -23.55 19.57
CA LEU A 231 -1.90 -23.11 18.22
C LEU A 231 -0.51 -22.46 18.21
N THR A 232 0.43 -22.99 17.42
CA THR A 232 1.81 -22.50 17.35
C THR A 232 2.14 -21.98 15.95
N PHE A 233 2.56 -20.71 15.84
CA PHE A 233 2.92 -20.11 14.55
C PHE A 233 3.78 -18.84 14.72
N THR A 234 4.50 -18.46 13.66
CA THR A 234 5.23 -17.18 13.58
C THR A 234 4.42 -16.14 12.83
N GLN A 235 4.26 -14.93 13.40
CA GLN A 235 3.56 -13.84 12.72
C GLN A 235 4.24 -13.47 11.40
N PHE A 236 3.44 -13.25 10.34
CA PHE A 236 3.96 -12.97 9.00
C PHE A 236 4.62 -11.59 8.91
N LYS A 237 4.02 -10.58 9.55
CA LYS A 237 4.57 -9.22 9.57
C LYS A 237 5.78 -9.19 10.51
N GLY A 238 6.94 -8.76 10.00
CA GLY A 238 8.17 -8.66 10.79
C GLY A 238 9.04 -9.92 10.77
N ARG A 239 8.55 -11.05 10.22
CA ARG A 239 9.26 -12.35 10.20
C ARG A 239 10.70 -12.31 9.67
N ASN A 240 11.00 -11.45 8.70
CA ASN A 240 12.33 -11.35 8.10
C ASN A 240 13.32 -10.47 8.91
N LYS A 241 12.85 -9.74 9.92
CA LYS A 241 13.67 -8.79 10.70
C LYS A 241 13.66 -9.09 12.19
N SER A 242 12.48 -9.36 12.74
CA SER A 242 12.24 -9.55 14.16
C SER A 242 11.07 -10.54 14.32
N PRO A 243 11.32 -11.84 14.11
CA PRO A 243 10.27 -12.86 14.13
C PRO A 243 9.63 -12.95 15.52
N VAL A 244 8.30 -13.12 15.54
CA VAL A 244 7.52 -13.32 16.76
C VAL A 244 6.76 -14.63 16.62
N THR A 245 7.20 -15.64 17.35
CA THR A 245 6.52 -16.94 17.46
C THR A 245 5.57 -16.90 18.65
N LEU A 246 4.32 -17.29 18.43
CA LEU A 246 3.28 -17.34 19.45
C LEU A 246 2.83 -18.79 19.65
N GLN A 247 2.54 -19.11 20.90
CA GLN A 247 1.83 -20.32 21.31
C GLN A 247 0.55 -19.87 21.98
N LEU A 248 -0.58 -19.98 21.28
CA LEU A 248 -1.87 -19.45 21.73
C LEU A 248 -2.80 -20.60 22.12
N PRO A 249 -3.32 -20.61 23.37
CA PRO A 249 -4.40 -21.51 23.73
C PRO A 249 -5.63 -21.25 22.86
N ILE A 250 -6.30 -22.32 22.44
CA ILE A 250 -7.54 -22.29 21.65
C ILE A 250 -8.71 -22.28 22.64
N PRO A 251 -9.46 -21.18 22.78
CA PRO A 251 -10.66 -21.15 23.62
C PRO A 251 -11.71 -22.15 23.12
N ARG A 252 -12.54 -22.67 24.02
CA ARG A 252 -13.60 -23.64 23.72
C ARG A 252 -14.45 -23.24 22.51
N ASP A 253 -14.93 -21.99 22.48
CA ASP A 253 -15.75 -21.47 21.39
C ASP A 253 -15.03 -21.51 20.03
N LEU A 254 -13.72 -21.22 20.02
CA LEU A 254 -12.93 -21.31 18.79
C LEU A 254 -12.72 -22.77 18.37
N ALA A 255 -12.49 -23.68 19.32
CA ALA A 255 -12.39 -25.11 19.02
C ALA A 255 -13.68 -25.62 18.38
N THR A 256 -14.84 -25.30 18.95
CA THR A 256 -16.16 -25.65 18.36
C THR A 256 -16.31 -25.12 16.93
N ILE A 257 -15.90 -23.87 16.67
CA ILE A 257 -15.95 -23.30 15.32
C ILE A 257 -15.00 -24.02 14.34
N LEU A 258 -13.78 -24.32 14.79
CA LEU A 258 -12.78 -25.02 13.99
C LEU A 258 -13.23 -26.43 13.62
N ASP A 259 -13.80 -27.15 14.57
CA ASP A 259 -14.19 -28.54 14.41
C ASP A 259 -15.49 -28.68 13.58
N ALA A 260 -16.38 -27.70 13.65
CA ALA A 260 -17.65 -27.70 12.91
C ALA A 260 -17.56 -27.17 11.47
N THR A 261 -16.47 -26.49 11.08
CA THR A 261 -16.37 -25.81 9.78
C THR A 261 -15.38 -26.52 8.85
N PRO A 262 -15.78 -26.92 7.63
CA PRO A 262 -14.86 -27.48 6.65
C PRO A 262 -13.67 -26.56 6.38
N SER A 263 -12.47 -27.13 6.38
CA SER A 263 -11.20 -26.45 6.12
C SER A 263 -10.41 -27.13 5.02
N GLY A 264 -9.39 -26.44 4.49
CA GLY A 264 -8.43 -27.07 3.58
C GLY A 264 -7.33 -27.82 4.34
N GLU A 265 -6.60 -28.66 3.62
CA GLU A 265 -5.52 -29.49 4.18
C GLU A 265 -4.42 -28.64 4.88
N THR A 266 -4.04 -27.52 4.25
CA THR A 266 -2.92 -26.67 4.73
C THR A 266 -3.37 -25.39 5.41
N THR A 267 -4.62 -24.97 5.23
CA THR A 267 -5.14 -23.72 5.81
C THR A 267 -6.60 -23.86 6.17
N TYR A 268 -7.00 -23.27 7.29
CA TYR A 268 -8.40 -23.24 7.71
C TYR A 268 -9.27 -22.44 6.75
N LEU A 269 -8.74 -21.35 6.19
CA LEU A 269 -9.49 -20.43 5.34
C LEU A 269 -9.24 -20.68 3.86
N ILE A 270 -10.20 -21.36 3.22
CA ILE A 270 -10.24 -21.60 1.78
C ILE A 270 -11.33 -20.78 1.09
N ASN A 271 -11.08 -20.35 -0.13
CA ASN A 271 -12.04 -19.64 -0.97
C ASN A 271 -13.09 -20.58 -1.57
N ASP A 272 -13.96 -20.04 -2.43
CA ASP A 272 -15.04 -20.82 -3.05
C ASP A 272 -14.55 -21.78 -4.16
N LEU A 273 -13.26 -21.69 -4.52
CA LEU A 273 -12.56 -22.62 -5.40
C LEU A 273 -11.70 -23.63 -4.60
N SER A 274 -11.94 -23.75 -3.29
CA SER A 274 -11.19 -24.62 -2.37
C SER A 274 -9.68 -24.36 -2.31
N ARG A 275 -9.24 -23.13 -2.61
CA ARG A 275 -7.83 -22.71 -2.53
C ARG A 275 -7.59 -21.83 -1.30
N PRO A 276 -6.40 -21.86 -0.68
CA PRO A 276 -6.05 -20.94 0.40
C PRO A 276 -6.28 -19.47 0.00
N PHE A 277 -6.83 -18.68 0.90
CA PHE A 277 -6.99 -17.25 0.63
C PHE A 277 -5.65 -16.50 0.56
N THR A 278 -5.54 -15.55 -0.37
CA THR A 278 -4.55 -14.47 -0.23
C THR A 278 -5.03 -13.46 0.82
N ALA A 279 -4.11 -12.76 1.49
CA ALA A 279 -4.47 -11.78 2.51
C ALA A 279 -5.36 -10.63 1.98
N ASN A 280 -5.20 -10.24 0.71
CA ASN A 280 -6.04 -9.23 0.07
C ASN A 280 -7.40 -9.82 -0.33
N GLY A 281 -7.42 -11.00 -0.95
CA GLY A 281 -8.67 -11.68 -1.33
C GLY A 281 -9.56 -11.97 -0.14
N PHE A 282 -8.98 -12.47 0.96
CA PHE A 282 -9.68 -12.62 2.24
C PHE A 282 -10.21 -11.29 2.78
N GLY A 283 -9.43 -10.22 2.65
CA GLY A 283 -9.86 -8.89 3.08
C GLY A 283 -11.12 -8.41 2.36
N ASN A 284 -11.23 -8.67 1.06
CA ASN A 284 -12.41 -8.36 0.26
C ASN A 284 -13.59 -9.25 0.66
N LYS A 285 -13.36 -10.57 0.76
CA LYS A 285 -14.44 -11.50 1.17
C LYS A 285 -14.98 -11.19 2.57
N MET A 286 -14.12 -10.82 3.52
CA MET A 286 -14.56 -10.39 4.86
C MET A 286 -15.40 -9.11 4.80
N ARG A 287 -15.10 -8.18 3.87
CA ARG A 287 -15.94 -6.99 3.65
C ARG A 287 -17.32 -7.42 3.14
N ASP A 288 -17.38 -8.36 2.20
CA ASP A 288 -18.65 -8.88 1.69
C ASP A 288 -19.49 -9.50 2.83
N TRP A 289 -18.88 -10.37 3.65
CA TRP A 289 -19.56 -10.96 4.82
C TRP A 289 -20.02 -9.94 5.86
N CYS A 290 -19.26 -8.85 6.08
CA CYS A 290 -19.71 -7.74 6.91
C CYS A 290 -20.93 -7.03 6.29
N ASN A 291 -20.94 -6.81 4.98
CA ASN A 291 -22.05 -6.17 4.28
C ASN A 291 -23.31 -7.04 4.31
N GLU A 292 -23.18 -8.36 4.14
CA GLU A 292 -24.27 -9.34 4.29
C GLU A 292 -24.90 -9.28 5.69
N ALA A 293 -24.09 -9.07 6.74
CA ALA A 293 -24.58 -8.84 8.10
C ALA A 293 -25.08 -7.40 8.36
N GLY A 294 -25.09 -6.53 7.35
CA GLY A 294 -25.46 -5.13 7.48
C GLY A 294 -24.54 -4.36 8.43
N LEU A 295 -23.22 -4.56 8.32
CA LEU A 295 -22.17 -3.97 9.16
C LEU A 295 -21.12 -3.20 8.32
N PRO A 296 -21.50 -2.08 7.67
CA PRO A 296 -20.61 -1.36 6.74
C PRO A 296 -19.38 -0.73 7.42
N ALA A 297 -19.47 -0.35 8.70
CA ALA A 297 -18.33 0.20 9.44
C ALA A 297 -17.30 -0.87 9.88
N CYS A 298 -17.71 -2.14 9.93
CA CYS A 298 -16.92 -3.22 10.48
C CYS A 298 -15.87 -3.76 9.49
N THR A 299 -14.65 -4.02 9.98
CA THR A 299 -13.54 -4.57 9.19
C THR A 299 -12.80 -5.67 9.94
N SER A 300 -12.03 -6.51 9.22
CA SER A 300 -11.15 -7.52 9.86
C SER A 300 -10.20 -6.93 10.90
N HIS A 301 -9.63 -5.75 10.65
CA HIS A 301 -8.71 -5.11 11.60
C HIS A 301 -9.43 -4.59 12.86
N GLY A 302 -10.70 -4.21 12.72
CA GLY A 302 -11.55 -3.82 13.84
C GLY A 302 -11.75 -4.92 14.89
N LEU A 303 -11.75 -6.20 14.48
CA LEU A 303 -11.89 -7.34 15.39
C LEU A 303 -10.69 -7.50 16.33
N ARG A 304 -9.47 -7.29 15.82
CA ARG A 304 -8.25 -7.30 16.66
C ARG A 304 -8.27 -6.20 17.71
N LYS A 305 -8.77 -5.01 17.36
CA LYS A 305 -9.01 -3.92 18.31
C LYS A 305 -10.06 -4.30 19.35
N ALA A 306 -11.22 -4.79 18.89
CA ALA A 306 -12.33 -5.18 19.75
C ALA A 306 -11.93 -6.25 20.76
N ARG A 307 -11.18 -7.28 20.34
CA ARG A 307 -10.69 -8.30 21.27
C ARG A 307 -9.73 -7.73 22.31
N SER A 308 -8.81 -6.86 21.89
CA SER A 308 -7.84 -6.23 22.80
C SER A 308 -8.55 -5.35 23.84
N ALA A 309 -9.49 -4.52 23.40
CA ALA A 309 -10.31 -3.69 24.28
C ALA A 309 -11.13 -4.54 25.26
N ARG A 310 -11.77 -5.62 24.78
CA ARG A 310 -12.56 -6.52 25.64
C ARG A 310 -11.73 -7.26 26.68
N MET A 311 -10.48 -7.62 26.36
CA MET A 311 -9.56 -8.17 27.37
C MET A 311 -9.22 -7.12 28.43
N ALA A 312 -8.94 -5.88 28.03
CA ALA A 312 -8.67 -4.78 28.96
C ALA A 312 -9.87 -4.42 29.86
N ASP A 313 -11.08 -4.39 29.29
CA ASP A 313 -12.34 -4.20 30.05
C ASP A 313 -12.54 -5.28 31.11
N ARG A 314 -12.06 -6.51 30.84
CA ARG A 314 -12.08 -7.64 31.77
C ARG A 314 -10.88 -7.68 32.74
N GLY A 315 -10.09 -6.60 32.79
CA GLY A 315 -8.98 -6.47 33.72
C GLY A 315 -7.66 -7.11 33.25
N ALA A 316 -7.56 -7.57 32.01
CA ALA A 316 -6.29 -8.08 31.50
C ALA A 316 -5.23 -6.97 31.46
N THR A 317 -4.04 -7.26 31.95
CA THR A 317 -2.92 -6.32 31.90
C THR A 317 -2.44 -6.11 30.48
N GLY A 318 -1.72 -5.01 30.23
CA GLY A 318 -1.09 -4.77 28.92
C GLY A 318 -0.22 -5.94 28.47
N HIS A 319 0.54 -6.57 29.39
CA HIS A 319 1.38 -7.73 29.10
C HIS A 319 0.59 -9.00 28.75
N GLN A 320 -0.54 -9.26 29.44
CA GLN A 320 -1.43 -10.37 29.07
C GLN A 320 -2.05 -10.16 27.68
N ILE A 321 -2.34 -8.92 27.31
CA ILE A 321 -2.84 -8.61 25.95
C ILE A 321 -1.71 -8.76 24.92
N MET A 322 -0.47 -8.36 25.25
CA MET A 322 0.70 -8.55 24.40
C MET A 322 0.98 -10.02 24.13
N SER A 323 0.85 -10.91 25.12
CA SER A 323 1.10 -12.35 24.94
C SER A 323 0.16 -12.99 23.92
N ILE A 324 -1.08 -12.51 23.82
CA ILE A 324 -2.04 -12.97 22.81
C ILE A 324 -1.80 -12.28 21.46
N THR A 325 -1.64 -10.95 21.46
CA THR A 325 -1.60 -10.16 20.22
C THR A 325 -0.23 -10.19 19.52
N GLY A 326 0.84 -10.52 20.23
CA GLY A 326 2.22 -10.50 19.73
C GLY A 326 2.76 -9.09 19.48
N HIS A 327 2.25 -8.07 20.16
CA HIS A 327 2.91 -6.75 20.17
C HIS A 327 4.16 -6.80 21.06
N GLN A 328 5.22 -6.11 20.64
CA GLN A 328 6.48 -6.09 21.39
C GLN A 328 6.59 -4.88 22.34
N THR A 329 5.71 -3.89 22.21
CA THR A 329 5.72 -2.69 23.07
C THR A 329 4.33 -2.37 23.60
N LEU A 330 4.26 -1.89 24.85
CA LEU A 330 3.00 -1.46 25.47
C LEU A 330 2.34 -0.30 24.70
N LYS A 331 3.14 0.57 24.10
CA LYS A 331 2.65 1.71 23.28
C LYS A 331 1.76 1.26 22.12
N GLU A 332 2.00 0.08 21.55
CA GLU A 332 1.14 -0.45 20.48
C GLU A 332 -0.19 -0.99 21.01
N VAL A 333 -0.19 -1.59 22.21
CA VAL A 333 -1.40 -2.10 22.86
C VAL A 333 -2.25 -0.97 23.41
N ASP A 334 -1.65 0.06 24.00
CA ASP A 334 -2.35 1.22 24.56
C ASP A 334 -3.25 1.90 23.53
N ARG A 335 -2.84 1.95 22.26
CA ARG A 335 -3.67 2.47 21.16
C ARG A 335 -5.02 1.77 21.01
N TYR A 336 -5.15 0.52 21.48
CA TYR A 336 -6.38 -0.27 21.41
C TYR A 336 -7.12 -0.32 22.75
N THR A 337 -6.41 -0.13 23.87
CA THR A 337 -6.95 -0.36 25.21
C THR A 337 -7.14 0.91 26.02
N LYS A 338 -6.62 2.06 25.58
CA LYS A 338 -6.64 3.32 26.34
C LYS A 338 -8.03 3.71 26.85
N ALA A 339 -9.05 3.67 25.99
CA ALA A 339 -10.42 4.01 26.38
C ALA A 339 -11.02 3.01 27.40
N ALA A 340 -10.81 1.71 27.16
CA ALA A 340 -11.24 0.64 28.06
C ALA A 340 -10.56 0.75 29.44
N ASN A 341 -9.25 0.93 29.44
CA ASN A 341 -8.45 1.12 30.64
C ASN A 341 -8.88 2.38 31.40
N GLN A 342 -9.06 3.52 30.72
CA GLN A 342 -9.50 4.74 31.39
C GLN A 342 -10.85 4.55 32.09
N LYS A 343 -11.84 3.93 31.42
CA LYS A 343 -13.17 3.68 32.01
C LYS A 343 -13.08 2.74 33.22
N ARG A 344 -12.31 1.66 33.12
CA ARG A 344 -12.14 0.69 34.21
C ARG A 344 -11.37 1.30 35.39
N LEU A 345 -10.27 1.99 35.12
CA LEU A 345 -9.44 2.63 36.13
C LEU A 345 -10.22 3.71 36.86
N ALA A 346 -10.99 4.54 36.15
CA ALA A 346 -11.86 5.52 36.78
C ALA A 346 -12.82 4.88 37.80
N LYS A 347 -13.46 3.76 37.46
CA LYS A 347 -14.34 3.03 38.39
C LYS A 347 -13.60 2.50 39.63
N SER A 348 -12.42 1.92 39.44
CA SER A 348 -11.63 1.44 40.59
C SER A 348 -11.10 2.58 41.45
N THR A 349 -10.76 3.73 40.84
CA THR A 349 -10.28 4.91 41.55
C THR A 349 -11.39 5.56 42.36
N THR A 350 -12.64 5.56 41.88
CA THR A 350 -13.79 6.03 42.68
C THR A 350 -13.88 5.29 44.02
N ALA A 351 -13.68 3.96 44.03
CA ALA A 351 -13.68 3.19 45.27
C ALA A 351 -12.54 3.59 46.25
N LEU A 352 -11.41 4.09 45.73
CA LEU A 352 -10.32 4.61 46.56
C LEU A 352 -10.62 6.03 47.08
N MET A 353 -11.37 6.83 46.32
CA MET A 353 -11.79 8.18 46.73
C MET A 353 -12.87 8.15 47.82
N ASP A 354 -13.73 7.14 47.80
CA ASP A 354 -14.83 6.98 48.75
C ASP A 354 -14.39 6.30 50.07
N SER A 355 -13.11 5.92 50.18
CA SER A 355 -12.56 5.39 51.43
C SER A 355 -12.32 6.58 52.38
N PRO A 356 -12.89 6.59 53.61
CA PRO A 356 -12.63 7.67 54.56
C PRO A 356 -11.13 7.74 54.84
N ASP A 357 -10.59 8.96 54.89
CA ASP A 357 -9.25 9.19 55.41
C ASP A 357 -9.23 8.67 56.85
N GLU A 358 -8.47 7.60 57.11
CA GLU A 358 -8.13 7.21 58.48
C GLU A 358 -7.21 8.30 59.03
N ASP A 359 -7.80 9.37 59.54
CA ASP A 359 -7.12 10.37 60.36
C ASP A 359 -6.67 9.69 61.67
N GLU A 360 -5.35 9.63 61.90
CA GLU A 360 -4.69 9.17 63.13
C GLU A 360 -5.08 9.96 64.38
#